data_AF-A0A853IF99-F1
#
_entry.id   AF-A0A853IF99-F1
#
_cell.length_a   1.000
_cell.length_b   1.000
_cell.length_c   1.000
_cell.angle_alpha   90.00
_cell.angle_beta   90.00
_cell.angle_gamma   90.00
#
_symmetry.space_group_name_H-M   'P 1'
#
loop_
_entity.id
_entity.type
_entity.pdbx_description
1 polymer ?
#
loop_
_entity_poly.entity_id
_entity_poly.type
_entity_poly.pdbx_seq_one_letter_code
_entity_poly.pdbx_strand_id
1 'polypeptide(L)'
;LNTNLIKDTVSNALERDEPGADYIHFPDWLTKDFFEELTNEARDAKGRWCKVVDKAPNEAWDLLVYNMGCLLKLNAHKLNWQQPPGWAAHWDDNRLVTHSNQPNQSTTPALQLSDLADLLG
;
A
#
# COMPACT_ATOMS: atom_id res chain seq x y z
N LEU A 1 11.97 -6.46 -6.33
CA LEU A 1 11.72 -5.00 -6.37
C LEU A 1 13.00 -4.30 -5.93
N ASN A 2 13.52 -3.33 -6.68
CA ASN A 2 14.69 -2.55 -6.26
C ASN A 2 14.21 -1.34 -5.45
N THR A 3 14.50 -1.30 -4.16
CA THR A 3 14.01 -0.26 -3.24
C THR A 3 14.46 1.14 -3.63
N ASN A 4 15.68 1.33 -4.14
CA ASN A 4 16.14 2.66 -4.56
C ASN A 4 15.31 3.19 -5.73
N LEU A 5 14.93 2.34 -6.69
CA LEU A 5 14.08 2.75 -7.82
C LEU A 5 12.66 3.11 -7.37
N ILE A 6 12.12 2.42 -6.36
CA ILE A 6 10.80 2.75 -5.80
C ILE A 6 10.87 4.08 -5.07
N LYS A 7 11.92 4.29 -4.26
CA LYS A 7 12.18 5.55 -3.58
C LYS A 7 12.33 6.71 -4.57
N ASP A 8 13.05 6.49 -5.68
CA ASP A 8 13.12 7.46 -6.79
C ASP A 8 11.74 7.75 -7.38
N THR A 9 10.90 6.73 -7.57
CA THR A 9 9.53 6.89 -8.09
C THR A 9 8.65 7.70 -7.14
N VAL A 10 8.71 7.41 -5.82
CA VAL A 10 7.96 8.14 -4.79
C VAL A 10 8.45 9.58 -4.69
N SER A 11 9.77 9.81 -4.73
CA SER A 11 10.35 11.16 -4.74
C SER A 11 9.81 11.98 -5.91
N ASN A 12 9.84 11.42 -7.13
CA ASN A 12 9.31 12.09 -8.32
C ASN A 12 7.80 12.34 -8.23
N ALA A 13 7.04 11.46 -7.56
CA ALA A 13 5.61 11.62 -7.33
C ALA A 13 5.30 12.77 -6.36
N LEU A 14 6.15 12.97 -5.34
CA LEU A 14 6.03 14.07 -4.38
C LEU A 14 6.35 15.44 -4.97
N GLU A 15 7.21 15.50 -5.99
CA GLU A 15 7.56 16.74 -6.71
C GLU A 15 6.47 17.20 -7.69
N ARG A 16 5.35 16.47 -7.80
CA ARG A 16 4.26 16.81 -8.72
C ARG A 16 3.34 17.85 -8.11
N ASP A 17 3.13 18.95 -8.82
CA ASP A 17 2.17 19.99 -8.42
C ASP A 17 0.74 19.69 -8.93
N GLU A 18 0.63 19.02 -10.08
CA GLU A 18 -0.66 18.82 -10.77
C GLU A 18 -1.21 17.39 -10.61
N PRO A 19 -2.51 17.24 -10.28
CA PRO A 19 -3.18 15.94 -10.21
C PRO A 19 -3.06 15.15 -11.50
N GLY A 20 -2.83 13.84 -11.37
CA GLY A 20 -2.67 12.94 -12.50
C GLY A 20 -2.13 11.58 -12.09
N ALA A 21 -1.61 10.82 -13.07
CA ALA A 21 -0.94 9.56 -12.80
C ALA A 21 0.22 9.78 -11.80
N ASP A 22 0.29 8.90 -10.80
CA ASP A 22 1.27 8.94 -9.71
C ASP A 22 1.26 10.21 -8.84
N TYR A 23 0.20 11.04 -8.90
CA TYR A 23 0.05 12.16 -7.96
C TYR A 23 -0.33 11.66 -6.56
N ILE A 24 0.36 12.16 -5.53
CA ILE A 24 0.08 11.81 -4.13
C ILE A 24 -0.88 12.85 -3.54
N HIS A 25 -2.08 12.40 -3.17
CA HIS A 25 -3.07 13.24 -2.51
C HIS A 25 -2.84 13.23 -0.99
N PHE A 26 -2.50 14.40 -0.43
CA PHE A 26 -2.41 14.59 1.01
C PHE A 26 -3.73 15.13 1.56
N PRO A 27 -4.30 14.52 2.61
CA PRO A 27 -5.44 15.10 3.29
C PRO A 27 -5.03 16.27 4.19
N ASP A 28 -5.92 17.25 4.33
CA ASP A 28 -5.67 18.51 5.04
C ASP A 28 -5.45 18.37 6.56
N TRP A 29 -5.75 17.20 7.14
CA TRP A 29 -5.63 16.94 8.57
C TRP A 29 -4.24 16.45 9.00
N LEU A 30 -3.31 16.24 8.06
CA LEU A 30 -1.95 15.81 8.39
C LEU A 30 -1.18 16.90 9.14
N THR A 31 -0.48 16.49 10.21
CA THR A 31 0.35 17.39 11.01
C THR A 31 1.73 17.58 10.39
N LYS A 32 2.45 18.62 10.85
CA LYS A 32 3.82 18.92 10.41
C LYS A 32 4.77 17.71 10.55
N ASP A 33 4.65 16.96 11.65
CA ASP A 33 5.51 15.81 11.95
C ASP A 33 5.50 14.76 10.83
N PHE A 34 4.35 14.54 10.17
CA PHE A 34 4.26 13.65 9.01
C PHE A 34 5.15 14.13 7.85
N PHE A 35 5.14 15.42 7.57
CA PHE A 35 5.95 16.01 6.51
C PHE A 35 7.44 16.07 6.88
N GLU A 36 7.77 16.18 8.17
CA GLU A 36 9.16 16.05 8.64
C GLU A 36 9.69 14.64 8.37
N GLU A 37 8.94 13.61 8.77
CA GLU A 37 9.27 12.21 8.50
C GLU A 37 9.45 11.90 7.01
N LEU A 38 8.66 12.55 6.15
CA LEU A 38 8.74 12.40 4.69
C LEU A 38 10.09 12.83 4.10
N THR A 39 10.79 13.74 4.79
CA THR A 39 12.06 14.34 4.34
C THR A 39 13.29 13.77 5.06
N ASN A 40 13.11 12.80 5.95
CA ASN A 40 14.20 12.28 6.79
C ASN A 40 15.15 11.32 6.05
N GLU A 41 14.92 11.06 4.77
CA GLU A 41 15.88 10.41 3.87
C GLU A 41 16.23 11.30 2.68
N ALA A 42 17.47 11.17 2.21
CA ALA A 42 17.97 11.84 1.02
C ALA A 42 18.76 10.88 0.14
N ARG A 43 18.82 11.20 -1.15
CA ARG A 43 19.57 10.45 -2.16
C ARG A 43 21.04 10.88 -2.14
N ASP A 44 21.95 9.95 -1.85
CA ASP A 44 23.38 10.20 -1.83
C ASP A 44 23.96 10.34 -3.25
N ALA A 45 25.21 10.84 -3.36
CA ALA A 45 25.90 10.98 -4.65
C ALA A 45 26.17 9.64 -5.36
N LYS A 46 25.99 8.51 -4.67
CA LYS A 46 26.12 7.15 -5.21
C LYS A 46 24.76 6.58 -5.63
N GLY A 47 23.68 7.36 -5.56
CA GLY A 47 22.32 6.97 -5.94
C GLY A 47 21.60 6.08 -4.93
N ARG A 48 22.01 6.08 -3.66
CA ARG A 48 21.37 5.32 -2.58
C ARG A 48 20.60 6.26 -1.67
N TRP A 49 19.45 5.80 -1.19
CA TRP A 49 18.70 6.53 -0.18
C TRP A 49 19.26 6.24 1.23
N CYS A 50 19.51 7.29 1.99
CA CYS A 50 20.07 7.23 3.34
C CYS A 50 19.34 8.20 4.26
N LYS A 51 19.22 7.86 5.55
CA LYS A 51 18.70 8.79 6.54
C LYS A 51 19.58 10.03 6.64
N VAL A 52 18.95 11.20 6.69
CA VAL A 52 19.61 12.50 6.85
C VAL A 52 20.13 12.66 8.28
N VAL A 53 19.30 12.30 9.25
CA VAL A 53 19.64 12.31 10.68
C VAL A 53 19.53 10.90 11.21
N ASP A 54 20.60 10.42 11.86
CA ASP A 54 20.59 9.11 12.49
C ASP A 54 19.48 9.03 13.56
N LYS A 55 18.73 7.92 13.55
CA LYS A 55 17.58 7.66 14.44
C LYS A 55 16.35 8.58 14.30
N ALA A 56 16.30 9.48 13.31
CA ALA A 56 15.07 10.21 13.03
C ALA A 56 13.95 9.26 12.53
N PRO A 57 12.69 9.48 12.93
CA PRO A 57 11.54 8.73 12.42
C PRO A 57 11.39 8.97 10.91
N ASN A 58 10.96 7.97 10.17
CA ASN A 58 10.78 8.02 8.71
C ASN A 58 9.59 7.16 8.26
N GLU A 59 8.67 6.90 9.17
CA GLU A 59 7.53 6.01 8.98
C GLU A 59 6.65 6.50 7.83
N ALA A 60 6.37 7.81 7.73
CA ALA A 60 5.65 8.40 6.60
C ALA A 60 6.30 8.06 5.24
N TRP A 61 7.61 8.22 5.12
CA TRP A 61 8.36 7.90 3.91
C TRP A 61 8.33 6.41 3.58
N ASP A 62 8.65 5.55 4.56
CA ASP A 62 8.69 4.11 4.34
C ASP A 62 7.29 3.54 4.01
N LEU A 63 6.21 4.07 4.60
CA LEU A 63 4.85 3.68 4.27
C LEU A 63 4.46 4.04 2.83
N LEU A 64 4.86 5.21 2.33
CA LEU A 64 4.63 5.57 0.91
C LEU A 64 5.42 4.64 -0.03
N VAL A 65 6.67 4.32 0.31
CA VAL A 65 7.51 3.40 -0.45
C VAL A 65 6.91 1.99 -0.46
N TYR A 66 6.39 1.50 0.68
CA TYR A 66 5.70 0.23 0.74
C TYR A 66 4.40 0.22 -0.05
N ASN A 67 3.59 1.29 0.03
CA ASN A 67 2.38 1.41 -0.79
C ASN A 67 2.72 1.33 -2.28
N MET A 68 3.74 2.05 -2.74
CA MET A 68 4.17 1.97 -4.14
C MET A 68 4.67 0.56 -4.50
N GLY A 69 5.41 -0.10 -3.59
CA GLY A 69 5.81 -1.50 -3.75
C GLY A 69 4.61 -2.45 -3.89
N CYS A 70 3.55 -2.25 -3.11
CA CYS A 70 2.30 -3.01 -3.19
C CYS A 70 1.57 -2.75 -4.52
N LEU A 71 1.46 -1.50 -4.96
CA LEU A 71 0.84 -1.15 -6.25
C LEU A 71 1.57 -1.81 -7.43
N LEU A 72 2.91 -1.82 -7.41
CA LEU A 72 3.72 -2.52 -8.41
C LEU A 72 3.49 -4.03 -8.37
N LYS A 73 3.44 -4.63 -7.17
CA LYS A 73 3.17 -6.07 -7.00
C LYS A 73 1.79 -6.47 -7.52
N LEU A 74 0.78 -5.61 -7.32
CA LEU A 74 -0.58 -5.79 -7.82
C LEU A 74 -0.71 -5.47 -9.32
N ASN A 75 0.35 -4.97 -9.97
CA ASN A 75 0.31 -4.42 -11.32
C ASN A 75 -0.80 -3.36 -11.49
N ALA A 76 -1.00 -2.51 -10.47
CA ALA A 76 -2.10 -1.53 -10.44
C ALA A 76 -2.08 -0.57 -11.64
N HIS A 77 -0.90 -0.20 -12.12
CA HIS A 77 -0.68 0.61 -13.32
C HIS A 77 -1.17 -0.03 -14.64
N LYS A 78 -1.45 -1.35 -14.64
CA LYS A 78 -1.99 -2.08 -15.79
C LYS A 78 -3.48 -2.36 -15.66
N LEU A 79 -4.11 -1.99 -14.54
CA LEU A 79 -5.53 -2.25 -14.33
C LEU A 79 -6.35 -1.36 -15.24
N ASN A 80 -7.33 -1.97 -15.90
CA ASN A 80 -8.37 -1.23 -16.56
C ASN A 80 -9.40 -0.79 -15.51
N TRP A 81 -9.34 0.46 -15.08
CA TRP A 81 -10.26 1.01 -14.10
C TRP A 81 -11.71 1.15 -14.60
N GLN A 82 -11.96 1.03 -15.90
CA GLN A 82 -13.32 0.92 -16.45
C GLN A 82 -13.92 -0.48 -16.27
N GLN A 83 -13.07 -1.48 -16.02
CA GLN A 83 -13.48 -2.87 -15.76
C GLN A 83 -12.54 -3.49 -14.71
N PRO A 84 -12.57 -2.98 -13.46
CA PRO A 84 -11.62 -3.40 -12.43
C PRO A 84 -11.90 -4.84 -11.97
N PRO A 85 -10.88 -5.57 -11.48
CA PRO A 85 -11.10 -6.84 -10.83
C PRO A 85 -11.93 -6.66 -9.56
N GLY A 86 -12.68 -7.68 -9.14
CA GLY A 86 -13.65 -7.56 -8.04
C GLY A 86 -13.08 -7.12 -6.68
N TRP A 87 -11.76 -7.23 -6.44
CA TRP A 87 -11.09 -6.72 -5.24
C TRP A 87 -10.76 -5.22 -5.32
N ALA A 88 -10.75 -4.64 -6.53
CA ALA A 88 -10.47 -3.24 -6.81
C ALA A 88 -11.72 -2.50 -7.34
N ALA A 89 -12.88 -3.15 -7.31
CA ALA A 89 -14.15 -2.56 -7.71
C ALA A 89 -14.57 -1.44 -6.74
N HIS A 90 -15.58 -0.67 -7.14
CA HIS A 90 -16.18 0.35 -6.28
C HIS A 90 -16.66 -0.26 -4.96
N TRP A 91 -16.74 0.55 -3.91
CA TRP A 91 -17.00 0.11 -2.54
C TRP A 91 -18.17 -0.89 -2.42
N ASP A 92 -19.30 -0.56 -3.06
CA ASP A 92 -20.52 -1.37 -3.01
C ASP A 92 -20.42 -2.71 -3.76
N ASP A 93 -19.50 -2.82 -4.73
CA ASP A 93 -19.29 -4.01 -5.56
C ASP A 93 -18.03 -4.80 -5.17
N ASN A 94 -17.24 -4.27 -4.23
CA ASN A 94 -15.97 -4.86 -3.86
C ASN A 94 -16.17 -6.10 -2.99
N ARG A 95 -15.78 -7.27 -3.50
CA ARG A 95 -15.99 -8.57 -2.83
C ARG A 95 -15.24 -8.71 -1.51
N LEU A 96 -14.26 -7.85 -1.23
CA LEU A 96 -13.50 -7.84 0.02
C LEU A 96 -14.11 -6.92 1.09
N VAL A 97 -15.08 -6.08 0.74
CA VAL A 97 -15.80 -5.22 1.67
C VAL A 97 -17.00 -6.00 2.21
N THR A 98 -17.04 -6.20 3.53
CA THR A 98 -18.18 -6.82 4.21
C THR A 98 -18.90 -5.78 5.07
N HIS A 99 -20.22 -5.76 4.99
CA HIS A 99 -21.03 -4.92 5.88
C HIS A 99 -21.29 -5.68 7.18
N SER A 100 -21.08 -5.01 8.33
CA SER A 100 -21.33 -5.56 9.66
C SER A 100 -22.76 -6.06 9.88
N ASN A 101 -23.71 -5.65 9.03
CA ASN A 101 -25.12 -6.02 9.09
C ASN A 101 -25.50 -7.24 8.23
N GLN A 102 -24.54 -7.88 7.54
CA GLN A 102 -24.79 -9.14 6.83
C GLN A 102 -24.37 -10.32 7.72
N PRO A 103 -25.24 -11.32 7.95
CA PRO A 103 -24.82 -12.53 8.65
C PRO A 103 -23.69 -13.17 7.85
N ASN A 104 -22.55 -13.42 8.53
CA ASN A 104 -21.37 -14.05 7.94
C ASN A 104 -21.79 -15.30 7.14
N GLN A 105 -21.73 -15.22 5.81
CA GLN A 105 -21.81 -16.40 4.96
C GLN A 105 -20.42 -17.07 4.96
N SER A 106 -20.06 -17.65 6.10
CA SER A 106 -18.92 -18.56 6.18
C SER A 106 -19.25 -19.80 5.37
N THR A 107 -18.90 -19.82 4.08
CA THR A 107 -18.99 -21.01 3.22
C THR A 107 -17.82 -21.97 3.42
N THR A 108 -16.92 -21.70 4.37
CA THR A 108 -15.98 -22.72 4.83
C THR A 108 -16.80 -23.76 5.59
N PRO A 109 -16.91 -25.02 5.11
CA PRO A 109 -17.42 -26.07 5.97
C PRO A 109 -16.54 -26.06 7.21
N ALA A 110 -17.15 -25.91 8.39
CA ALA A 110 -16.42 -26.01 9.64
C ALA A 110 -15.71 -27.36 9.61
N LEU A 111 -14.37 -27.35 9.46
CA LEU A 111 -13.56 -28.56 9.62
C LEU A 111 -13.92 -29.10 11.00
N GLN A 112 -14.67 -30.19 11.01
CA GLN A 112 -15.04 -30.82 12.27
C GLN A 112 -13.77 -31.44 12.83
N LEU A 113 -13.64 -31.45 14.15
CA LEU A 113 -12.46 -32.06 14.79
C LEU A 113 -12.28 -33.54 14.39
N SER A 114 -13.38 -34.19 13.98
CA SER A 114 -13.38 -35.51 13.35
C SER A 114 -12.55 -35.59 12.08
N ASP A 115 -12.56 -34.54 11.26
CA ASP A 115 -11.90 -34.53 9.94
C ASP A 115 -10.38 -34.39 10.06
N LEU A 116 -9.88 -33.94 11.22
CA LEU A 116 -8.45 -33.92 11.55
C LEU A 116 -7.92 -35.27 12.01
N ALA A 117 -8.78 -36.15 12.52
CA ALA A 117 -8.37 -37.49 12.95
C ALA A 117 -7.98 -38.37 11.74
N ASP A 118 -8.68 -38.23 10.62
CA ASP A 118 -8.41 -38.99 9.38
C ASP A 118 -7.16 -38.47 8.64
N LEU A 119 -6.74 -37.22 8.88
CA LEU A 119 -5.54 -36.63 8.26
C LEU A 119 -4.23 -37.03 8.98
N LEU A 120 -4.33 -37.50 10.23
CA LEU A 120 -3.19 -37.85 11.09
C LEU A 120 -3.11 -39.35 11.41
N GLY A 121 -3.94 -40.18 10.75
CA GLY A 121 -3.93 -41.64 10.81
C GLY A 121 -3.79 -42.29 9.43
#